data_AF-A0A919HRK9-F1
#
_entry.id   AF-A0A919HRK9-F1
#
_cell.length_a   1.000
_cell.length_b   1.000
_cell.length_c   1.000
_cell.angle_alpha   90.00
_cell.angle_beta   90.00
_cell.angle_gamma   90.00
#
_symmetry.space_group_name_H-M   'P 1'
#
loop_
_entity.id
_entity.type
_entity.pdbx_description
1 polymer ?
#
loop_
_entity_poly.entity_id
_entity_poly.type
_entity_poly.pdbx_seq_one_letter_code
_entity_poly.pdbx_strand_id
1 'polypeptide(L)'
;MLILEANDTIAPVQPKPGTQVLIPSQMLLPDVPREGIVVNLAELRLYYFPPGENQVQVYPLGIGQLGLETPEMTTRVGQKIPNPTWTPTAGIRARSLEKG
;
A
#
# COMPACT_ATOMS: atom_id res chain seq x y z
N MET A 1 1.16 7.36 7.11
CA MET A 1 2.11 7.89 6.11
C MET A 1 3.49 7.95 6.76
N LEU A 2 4.25 6.85 6.66
CA LEU A 2 5.34 6.55 7.61
C LEU A 2 6.53 7.52 7.56
N ILE A 3 6.89 8.04 6.39
CA ILE A 3 7.98 9.01 6.29
C ILE A 3 7.60 10.31 7.00
N LEU A 4 6.38 10.82 6.83
CA LEU A 4 5.96 12.04 7.53
C LEU A 4 5.76 11.81 9.02
N GLU A 5 5.22 10.66 9.41
CA GLU A 5 5.04 10.29 10.83
C GLU A 5 6.36 10.19 11.58
N ALA A 6 7.42 9.69 10.94
CA ALA A 6 8.75 9.60 11.52
C ALA A 6 9.57 10.90 11.42
N ASN A 7 9.06 11.91 10.69
CA ASN A 7 9.77 13.17 10.39
C ASN A 7 8.83 14.38 10.48
N ASP A 8 8.23 14.61 11.65
CA ASP A 8 7.24 15.66 11.90
C ASP A 8 7.77 17.10 11.80
N THR A 9 9.09 17.28 11.74
CA THR A 9 9.77 18.58 11.62
C THR A 9 10.16 18.95 10.18
N ILE A 10 9.94 18.07 9.20
CA ILE A 10 10.38 18.25 7.82
C ILE A 10 9.21 18.69 6.93
N ALA A 11 9.47 19.64 6.03
CA ALA A 11 8.49 20.01 5.00
C ALA A 11 8.15 18.79 4.12
N PRO A 12 6.87 18.39 4.02
CA PRO A 12 6.48 17.15 3.35
C PRO A 12 6.71 17.18 1.83
N VAL A 13 6.79 18.39 1.26
CA VAL A 13 7.03 18.64 -0.16
C VAL A 13 8.26 19.53 -0.27
N GLN A 14 9.21 19.13 -1.10
CA GLN A 14 10.47 19.85 -1.36
C GLN A 14 11.30 20.13 -0.10
N PRO A 15 11.76 19.09 0.63
CA PRO A 15 12.74 19.28 1.69
C PRO A 15 14.00 19.94 1.12
N LYS A 16 14.62 20.84 1.89
CA LYS A 16 15.84 21.55 1.46
C LYS A 16 16.98 20.54 1.22
N PRO A 17 17.86 20.76 0.24
CA PRO A 17 19.06 19.93 0.09
C PRO A 17 19.87 19.86 1.39
N GLY A 18 20.35 18.67 1.74
CA GLY A 18 21.06 18.42 3.00
C GLY A 18 20.17 18.15 4.22
N THR A 19 18.84 18.16 4.06
CA THR A 19 17.93 17.73 5.13
C THR A 19 18.12 16.25 5.42
N GLN A 20 18.35 15.90 6.69
CA GLN A 20 18.40 14.51 7.13
C GLN A 20 16.97 13.99 7.29
N VAL A 21 16.71 12.80 6.74
CA VAL A 21 15.40 12.14 6.80
C VAL A 21 15.58 10.78 7.45
N LEU A 22 14.82 10.52 8.51
CA LEU A 22 14.74 9.20 9.12
C LEU A 22 13.93 8.27 8.22
N ILE A 23 14.51 7.12 7.88
CA ILE A 23 13.82 6.05 7.16
C ILE A 23 13.35 5.01 8.19
N PRO A 24 12.03 4.92 8.49
CA PRO A 24 11.51 3.99 9.49
C PRO A 24 11.43 2.56 8.94
N SER A 25 12.56 1.86 8.94
CA SER A 25 12.66 0.46 8.50
C SER A 25 12.31 -0.56 9.58
N GLN A 26 12.41 -0.16 10.86
CA GLN A 26 12.03 -1.00 11.99
C GLN A 26 10.51 -0.98 12.17
N MET A 27 9.92 -2.16 12.37
CA MET A 27 8.49 -2.32 12.59
C MET A 27 8.19 -3.61 13.36
N LEU A 28 7.01 -3.64 13.97
CA LEU A 28 6.43 -4.88 14.49
C LEU A 28 5.72 -5.62 13.35
N LEU A 29 5.78 -6.94 13.39
CA LEU A 29 4.98 -7.77 12.48
C LEU A 29 3.56 -7.87 13.02
N PRO A 30 2.54 -7.88 12.14
CA PRO A 30 1.16 -8.09 12.56
C PRO A 30 1.00 -9.46 13.24
N ASP A 31 0.10 -9.51 14.22
CA ASP A 31 -0.22 -10.75 14.95
C ASP A 31 -1.22 -11.60 14.15
N VAL A 32 -0.69 -12.28 13.12
CA VAL A 32 -1.45 -13.10 12.17
C VAL A 32 -0.60 -14.30 11.74
N PRO A 33 -1.20 -15.35 11.15
CA PRO A 33 -0.45 -16.42 10.51
C PRO A 33 0.56 -15.86 9.50
N ARG A 34 1.82 -16.28 9.62
CA ARG A 34 2.94 -15.82 8.77
C ARG A 34 2.98 -16.60 7.46
N GLU A 35 1.89 -16.54 6.72
CA GLU A 35 1.69 -17.32 5.49
C GLU A 35 1.16 -16.44 4.37
N GLY A 36 1.77 -16.52 3.19
CA GLY A 36 1.27 -15.85 1.99
C GLY A 36 1.29 -14.32 2.14
N ILE A 37 0.19 -13.67 1.77
CA ILE A 37 0.08 -12.20 1.72
C ILE A 37 -0.86 -11.72 2.82
N VAL A 38 -0.39 -10.77 3.62
CA VAL A 38 -1.18 -10.01 4.60
C VAL A 38 -1.15 -8.54 4.20
N VAL A 39 -2.32 -7.92 4.10
CA VAL A 39 -2.46 -6.49 3.83
C VAL A 39 -2.96 -5.81 5.10
N ASN A 40 -2.18 -4.88 5.64
CA ASN A 40 -2.58 -4.03 6.76
C ASN A 40 -2.96 -2.64 6.21
N LEU A 41 -4.26 -2.35 6.17
CA LEU A 41 -4.80 -1.10 5.64
C LEU A 41 -4.45 0.11 6.50
N ALA A 42 -4.36 -0.05 7.82
CA ALA A 42 -4.02 1.04 8.75
C ALA A 42 -2.56 1.49 8.61
N GLU A 43 -1.65 0.55 8.31
CA GLU A 43 -0.22 0.85 8.12
C GLU A 43 0.17 1.10 6.66
N LEU A 44 -0.76 0.88 5.70
CA LEU A 44 -0.49 0.92 4.27
C LEU A 44 0.68 0.00 3.85
N ARG A 45 0.70 -1.21 4.41
CA ARG A 45 1.76 -2.21 4.21
C ARG A 45 1.21 -3.55 3.75
N LEU A 46 1.95 -4.16 2.82
CA LEU A 46 1.79 -5.54 2.40
C LEU A 46 2.95 -6.34 2.95
N TYR A 47 2.65 -7.40 3.67
CA TYR A 47 3.59 -8.39 4.17
C TYR A 47 3.46 -9.65 3.32
N TYR A 48 4.55 -10.08 2.71
CA TYR A 48 4.63 -11.35 2.01
C TYR A 48 5.57 -12.29 2.77
N PHE A 49 5.03 -13.44 3.16
CA PHE A 49 5.73 -14.54 3.81
C PHE A 49 5.93 -15.65 2.77
N PRO A 50 7.11 -15.75 2.12
CA PRO A 50 7.35 -16.74 1.10
C PRO A 50 7.31 -18.16 1.69
N PRO A 51 6.67 -19.13 1.01
CA PRO A 51 6.59 -20.49 1.51
C PRO A 51 7.98 -21.13 1.60
N GLY A 52 8.31 -21.72 2.75
CA GLY A 52 9.59 -22.40 2.98
C GLY A 52 10.76 -21.49 3.34
N GLU A 53 10.54 -20.17 3.43
CA GLU A 53 11.57 -19.21 3.83
C GLU A 53 11.22 -18.59 5.19
N ASN A 54 12.21 -18.45 6.08
CA ASN A 54 12.04 -17.73 7.34
C ASN A 54 12.33 -16.23 7.18
N GLN A 55 11.62 -15.59 6.25
CA GLN A 55 11.74 -14.16 5.98
C GLN A 55 10.38 -13.53 5.70
N VAL A 56 10.33 -12.20 5.82
CA VAL A 56 9.17 -11.40 5.44
C VAL A 56 9.63 -10.29 4.49
N GLN A 57 8.88 -10.12 3.42
CA GLN A 57 9.07 -9.03 2.47
C GLN A 57 7.97 -8.00 2.72
N VAL A 58 8.35 -6.74 2.97
CA VAL A 58 7.41 -5.67 3.30
C VAL A 58 7.41 -4.63 2.20
N TYR A 59 6.22 -4.31 1.69
CA TYR A 59 6.03 -3.34 0.63
C TYR A 59 5.04 -2.24 1.06
N PRO A 60 5.32 -0.96 0.77
CA PRO A 60 4.29 0.07 0.86
C PRO A 60 3.22 -0.18 -0.20
N LEU A 61 1.96 0.12 0.12
CA LEU A 61 0.85 0.04 -0.83
C LEU A 61 -0.04 1.27 -0.80
N GLY A 62 -0.72 1.53 -1.91
CA GLY A 62 -1.85 2.46 -1.97
C GLY A 62 -3.17 1.70 -1.88
N ILE A 63 -4.19 2.33 -1.30
CA ILE A 63 -5.55 1.80 -1.18
C ILE A 63 -6.55 2.61 -2.00
N GLY A 64 -7.76 2.10 -2.12
CA GLY A 64 -8.87 2.82 -2.72
C GLY A 64 -9.16 4.17 -2.05
N GLN A 65 -9.67 5.12 -2.84
CA GLN A 65 -10.10 6.43 -2.34
C GLN A 65 -11.39 6.29 -1.51
N LEU A 66 -11.73 7.33 -0.74
CA LEU A 66 -13.00 7.39 -0.01
C LEU A 66 -14.20 7.13 -0.95
N GLY A 67 -15.11 6.22 -0.57
CA GLY A 67 -16.22 5.77 -1.41
C GLY A 67 -15.85 4.75 -2.50
N LEU A 68 -14.58 4.33 -2.56
CA LEU A 68 -14.05 3.23 -3.37
C LEU A 68 -13.08 2.41 -2.51
N GLU A 69 -13.44 2.14 -1.25
CA GLU A 69 -12.52 1.54 -0.28
C GLU A 69 -12.02 0.16 -0.70
N THR A 70 -10.78 -0.16 -0.31
CA THR A 70 -10.30 -1.54 -0.35
C THR A 70 -11.00 -2.33 0.77
N PRO A 71 -11.76 -3.39 0.47
CA PRO A 71 -12.48 -4.13 1.48
C PRO A 71 -11.56 -4.99 2.34
N GLU A 72 -11.94 -5.19 3.61
CA GLU A 72 -11.34 -6.20 4.49
C GLU A 72 -11.90 -7.58 4.16
N MET A 73 -11.03 -8.51 3.75
CA MET A 73 -11.45 -9.86 3.40
C MET A 73 -10.28 -10.85 3.39
N THR A 74 -10.60 -12.14 3.45
CA THR A 74 -9.66 -13.23 3.10
C THR A 74 -9.91 -13.64 1.65
N THR A 75 -8.85 -13.65 0.84
CA THR A 75 -8.94 -13.99 -0.58
C THR A 75 -7.63 -14.63 -1.08
N ARG A 76 -7.57 -14.95 -2.37
CA ARG A 76 -6.39 -15.51 -3.04
C ARG A 76 -6.09 -14.79 -4.34
N VAL A 77 -4.81 -14.81 -4.73
CA VAL A 77 -4.39 -14.35 -6.06
C VAL A 77 -4.96 -15.29 -7.12
N GLY A 78 -5.92 -14.82 -7.90
CA GLY A 78 -6.54 -15.62 -8.97
C GLY A 78 -5.74 -15.62 -10.27
N GLN A 79 -5.10 -14.50 -10.62
CA GLN A 79 -4.32 -14.35 -11.84
C GLN A 79 -3.27 -13.25 -11.68
N LYS A 80 -2.13 -13.41 -12.36
CA LYS A 80 -1.10 -12.37 -12.53
C LYS A 80 -0.91 -12.11 -14.02
N ILE A 81 -1.26 -10.91 -14.47
CA ILE A 81 -1.09 -10.49 -15.86
C ILE A 81 0.08 -9.52 -15.93
N PRO A 82 1.16 -9.83 -16.66
CA PRO A 82 2.21 -8.85 -16.97
C PRO A 82 1.63 -7.70 -17.81
N ASN A 83 1.91 -6.46 -17.44
CA ASN A 83 1.48 -5.24 -18.17
C ASN A 83 -0.04 -5.21 -18.47
N PRO A 84 -0.91 -5.22 -17.44
CA PRO A 84 -2.36 -5.27 -17.65
C PRO A 84 -2.88 -3.97 -18.29
N THR A 85 -3.96 -4.08 -19.07
CA THR A 85 -4.74 -2.92 -19.52
C THR A 85 -5.73 -2.49 -18.44
N TRP A 86 -5.98 -1.19 -18.30
CA TRP A 86 -7.02 -0.68 -17.42
C TRP A 86 -8.37 -0.63 -18.14
N THR A 87 -9.38 -1.30 -17.58
CA THR A 87 -10.76 -1.27 -18.08
C THR A 87 -11.66 -0.59 -17.03
N PRO A 88 -11.99 0.71 -17.20
CA PRO A 88 -12.81 1.42 -16.23
C PRO A 88 -14.21 0.82 -16.12
N THR A 89 -14.82 0.86 -14.94
CA THR A 89 -16.24 0.49 -14.77
C THR A 89 -17.17 1.54 -15.39
N ALA A 90 -18.44 1.19 -15.62
CA ALA A 90 -19.43 2.14 -16.14
C ALA A 90 -19.56 3.40 -15.26
N GLY A 91 -19.54 3.23 -13.93
CA GLY A 91 -19.59 4.35 -12.98
C GLY A 91 -18.36 5.26 -13.05
N ILE A 92 -17.16 4.70 -13.23
CA ILE A 92 -15.94 5.52 -13.39
C ILE A 92 -15.99 6.33 -14.69
N ARG A 93 -16.47 5.74 -15.79
CA ARG A 93 -16.63 6.45 -17.07
C ARG A 93 -17.63 7.60 -16.95
N ALA A 94 -18.79 7.36 -16.35
CA ALA A 94 -19.81 8.39 -16.12
C ALA A 94 -19.24 9.56 -15.29
N ARG A 95 -18.60 9.25 -14.16
CA ARG A 95 -17.97 10.25 -13.28
C ARG A 95 -16.89 11.09 -14.00
N SER A 96 -16.13 10.48 -14.91
CA SER A 96 -15.13 11.21 -15.69
C SER A 96 -15.82 12.18 -16.67
N LEU A 97 -16.83 11.72 -17.41
CA LEU A 97 -17.57 12.55 -18.37
C LEU A 97 -18.25 13.76 -17.71
N GLU A 98 -18.74 13.60 -16.48
CA GLU A 98 -19.32 14.70 -15.70
C GLU A 98 -18.30 15.78 -15.32
N LYS A 99 -17.00 15.43 -15.27
CA LYS A 99 -15.91 16.33 -14.85
C LYS A 99 -15.16 16.99 -16.01
N GLY A 100 -15.42 16.60 -17.25
CA GLY A 100 -14.68 17.04 -18.45
C GLY A 100 -13.38 16.29 -18.65
#